data_AF-A0A7V1JK22-F1
#
_entry.id   AF-A0A7V1JK22-F1
#
_cell.length_a   1.000
_cell.length_b   1.000
_cell.length_c   1.000
_cell.angle_alpha   90.00
_cell.angle_beta   90.00
_cell.angle_gamma   90.00
#
_symmetry.space_group_name_H-M   'P 1'
#
loop_
_entity.id
_entity.type
_entity.pdbx_description
1 polymer ?
#
loop_
_entity_poly.entity_id
_entity_poly.type
_entity_poly.pdbx_seq_one_letter_code
_entity_poly.pdbx_strand_id
1 'polypeptide(L)'
;MPFSKVTYSQRFKRANVYGDYRCNFHCRGCSYKLKPPASGQPPLSAEQVKEALAGLEVERVHFLGGEPTLNPDLAEVACFAHRDLGAYTKLGHSTGYNLPPAHVDAASVSLKAFDEALHR
;
A
#
# COMPACT_ATOMS: atom_id res chain seq x y z
N MET A 1 -4.93 -10.81 -1.59
CA MET A 1 -5.63 -9.50 -1.54
C MET A 1 -5.24 -8.78 -2.82
N PRO A 2 -6.13 -8.37 -3.73
CA PRO A 2 -5.68 -7.72 -4.96
C PRO A 2 -5.35 -6.24 -4.75
N PHE A 3 -4.62 -5.67 -5.70
CA PHE A 3 -4.50 -4.22 -5.84
C PHE A 3 -5.80 -3.63 -6.40
N SER A 4 -6.11 -2.39 -6.03
CA SER A 4 -7.34 -1.70 -6.42
C SER A 4 -7.10 -0.55 -7.39
N LYS A 5 -5.96 0.16 -7.27
CA LYS A 5 -5.60 1.27 -8.15
C LYS A 5 -4.13 1.69 -7.97
N VAL A 6 -3.62 2.38 -8.99
CA VAL A 6 -2.37 3.15 -8.92
C VAL A 6 -2.70 4.62 -9.13
N THR A 7 -2.17 5.51 -8.30
CA THR A 7 -2.24 6.97 -8.54
C THR A 7 -0.84 7.56 -8.57
N TYR A 8 -0.65 8.65 -9.31
CA TYR A 8 0.66 9.26 -9.50
C TYR A 8 0.63 10.75 -9.20
N SER A 9 1.68 11.24 -8.55
CA SER A 9 1.92 12.66 -8.36
C SER A 9 3.19 13.07 -9.08
N GLN A 10 3.04 13.82 -10.17
CA GLN A 10 4.15 14.33 -10.97
C GLN A 10 5.07 15.25 -10.16
N ARG A 11 4.51 16.11 -9.30
CA ARG A 11 5.28 17.02 -8.44
C ARG A 11 6.27 16.28 -7.52
N PHE A 12 5.88 15.13 -7.00
CA PHE A 12 6.68 14.36 -6.04
C PHE A 12 7.34 13.13 -6.65
N LYS A 13 7.13 12.91 -7.96
CA LYS A 13 7.49 11.68 -8.69
C LYS A 13 7.15 10.44 -7.88
N ARG A 14 5.93 10.42 -7.32
CA ARG A 14 5.48 9.39 -6.38
C ARG A 14 4.27 8.68 -6.92
N ALA A 15 4.38 7.37 -7.08
CA ALA A 15 3.24 6.49 -7.26
C ALA A 15 2.72 5.97 -5.91
N ASN A 16 1.41 5.84 -5.81
CA ASN A 16 0.71 5.21 -4.71
C ASN A 16 0.02 3.96 -5.25
N VAL A 17 0.41 2.79 -4.76
CA VAL A 17 -0.19 1.50 -5.10
C VAL A 17 -1.13 1.11 -3.96
N TYR A 18 -2.42 1.04 -4.26
CA TYR A 18 -3.43 0.71 -3.25
C TYR A 18 -3.79 -0.76 -3.33
N GLY A 19 -3.71 -1.47 -2.21
CA GLY A 19 -4.44 -2.72 -1.98
C GLY A 19 -5.94 -2.47 -1.87
N ASP A 20 -6.71 -3.52 -1.60
CA ASP A 20 -8.11 -3.35 -1.22
C ASP A 20 -8.26 -2.85 0.23
N TYR A 21 -9.48 -2.91 0.75
CA TYR A 21 -9.89 -2.31 2.02
C TYR A 21 -9.79 -3.30 3.20
N ARG A 22 -9.36 -4.54 2.95
CA ARG A 22 -9.16 -5.56 3.99
C ARG A 22 -7.99 -5.17 4.87
N CYS A 23 -8.23 -5.30 6.16
CA CYS A 23 -7.28 -5.00 7.21
C CYS A 23 -7.49 -6.02 8.32
N ASN A 24 -6.42 -6.42 8.98
CA ASN A 24 -6.46 -7.25 10.18
C ASN A 24 -6.95 -6.47 11.42
N PHE A 25 -7.13 -5.15 11.32
CA PHE A 25 -7.57 -4.27 12.41
C PHE A 25 -8.95 -3.66 12.13
N HIS A 26 -9.69 -3.39 13.21
CA HIS A 26 -11.03 -2.82 13.14
C HIS A 26 -11.14 -1.38 13.68
N CYS A 27 -10.08 -0.59 13.54
CA CYS A 27 -9.93 0.74 14.13
C CYS A 27 -11.16 1.66 13.98
N ARG A 28 -11.57 2.27 15.09
CA ARG A 28 -12.56 3.35 15.10
C ARG A 28 -12.00 4.58 14.36
N GLY A 29 -12.78 5.14 13.43
CA GLY A 29 -12.36 6.31 12.63
C GLY A 29 -11.44 5.99 11.44
N CYS A 30 -11.33 4.73 11.01
CA CYS A 30 -10.56 4.40 9.81
C CYS A 30 -11.16 5.03 8.55
N SER A 31 -10.40 5.89 7.87
CA SER A 31 -10.84 6.58 6.65
C SER A 31 -11.22 5.61 5.52
N TYR A 32 -10.54 4.47 5.41
CA TYR A 32 -10.87 3.41 4.44
C TYR A 32 -12.24 2.76 4.70
N LYS A 33 -12.73 2.77 5.94
CA LYS A 33 -14.08 2.28 6.28
C LYS A 33 -15.17 3.33 6.13
N LEU A 34 -14.82 4.62 6.28
CA LEU A 34 -15.77 5.73 6.16
C LEU A 34 -16.20 6.00 4.72
N LYS A 35 -15.33 5.69 3.75
CA LYS A 35 -15.64 5.78 2.31
C LYS A 35 -15.18 4.49 1.63
N PRO A 36 -16.04 3.45 1.55
CA PRO A 36 -15.74 2.30 0.73
C PRO A 36 -15.49 2.76 -0.73
N PRO A 37 -14.71 1.99 -1.52
CA PRO A 37 -14.48 2.33 -2.92
C PRO A 37 -15.82 2.42 -3.64
N ALA A 38 -15.88 3.24 -4.68
CA ALA A 38 -16.92 3.08 -5.68
C ALA A 38 -16.83 1.64 -6.21
N SER A 39 -17.88 0.86 -5.98
CA SER A 39 -17.99 -0.51 -6.48
C SER A 39 -17.93 -0.52 -8.00
N GLY A 40 -17.12 -1.40 -8.60
CA GLY A 40 -17.24 -1.72 -10.02
C GLY A 40 -15.95 -1.80 -10.84
N GLN A 41 -14.81 -1.33 -10.32
CA GLN A 41 -13.53 -1.54 -11.01
C GLN A 41 -12.95 -2.91 -10.67
N PRO A 42 -12.50 -3.68 -11.68
CA PRO A 42 -11.88 -4.96 -11.43
C PRO A 42 -10.55 -4.77 -10.68
N PRO A 43 -10.16 -5.73 -9.83
CA PRO A 43 -8.85 -5.73 -9.20
C PRO A 43 -7.71 -5.70 -10.23
N LEU A 44 -6.60 -5.07 -9.85
CA LEU A 44 -5.36 -5.09 -10.62
C LEU A 44 -4.49 -6.27 -10.19
N SER A 45 -3.94 -6.99 -11.16
CA SER A 45 -2.88 -7.98 -10.95
C SER A 45 -1.54 -7.29 -10.66
N ALA A 46 -0.56 -8.05 -10.15
CA ALA A 46 0.80 -7.57 -9.97
C ALA A 46 1.39 -7.03 -11.29
N GLU A 47 1.22 -7.76 -12.40
CA GLU A 47 1.71 -7.34 -13.72
C GLU A 47 1.08 -6.02 -14.19
N GLN A 48 -0.23 -5.84 -14.03
CA GLN A 48 -0.90 -4.58 -14.38
C GLN A 48 -0.36 -3.40 -13.56
N VAL A 49 0.00 -3.63 -12.29
CA VAL A 49 0.63 -2.62 -11.46
C VAL A 49 2.05 -2.31 -11.95
N LYS A 50 2.85 -3.33 -12.28
CA LYS A 50 4.21 -3.15 -12.81
C LYS A 50 4.21 -2.37 -14.13
N GLU A 51 3.33 -2.74 -15.06
CA GLU A 51 3.13 -2.03 -16.33
C GLU A 51 2.77 -0.55 -16.10
N ALA A 52 1.83 -0.29 -15.18
CA ALA A 52 1.45 1.07 -14.83
C ALA A 52 2.62 1.87 -14.23
N LEU A 53 3.46 1.24 -13.40
CA LEU A 53 4.63 1.88 -12.79
C LEU A 53 5.75 2.13 -13.81
N ALA A 54 5.98 1.20 -14.74
CA ALA A 54 7.00 1.31 -15.78
C ALA A 54 6.75 2.49 -16.73
N GLY A 55 5.48 2.86 -16.93
CA GLY A 55 5.09 4.02 -17.74
C GLY A 55 5.24 5.38 -17.03
N LEU A 56 5.71 5.42 -15.78
CA LEU A 56 5.79 6.63 -14.96
C LEU A 56 7.23 6.96 -14.58
N GLU A 57 7.54 8.26 -14.51
CA GLU A 57 8.80 8.74 -13.94
C GLU A 57 8.71 8.73 -12.40
N VAL A 58 8.96 7.59 -11.77
CA VAL A 58 8.85 7.41 -10.32
C VAL A 58 10.20 7.47 -9.61
N GLU A 59 10.29 8.27 -8.56
CA GLU A 59 11.35 8.20 -7.56
C GLU A 59 10.90 7.44 -6.30
N ARG A 60 9.58 7.35 -6.07
CA ARG A 60 9.00 6.77 -4.86
C ARG A 60 7.76 5.97 -5.17
N VAL A 61 7.63 4.79 -4.54
CA VAL A 61 6.42 3.97 -4.60
C VAL A 61 5.91 3.70 -3.19
N HIS A 62 4.70 4.17 -2.91
CA HIS A 62 4.06 3.99 -1.60
C HIS A 62 2.95 2.96 -1.68
N PHE A 63 3.02 1.93 -0.84
CA PHE A 63 1.99 0.91 -0.68
C PHE A 63 0.97 1.34 0.37
N LEU A 64 -0.31 1.34 -0.02
CA LEU A 64 -1.45 1.87 0.73
C LEU A 64 -2.64 0.90 0.62
N GLY A 65 -3.76 1.20 1.27
CA GLY A 65 -4.94 0.34 1.32
C GLY A 65 -5.39 0.12 2.76
N GLY A 66 -6.09 -0.98 3.01
CA GLY A 66 -6.35 -1.46 4.37
C GLY A 66 -5.05 -1.79 5.10
N GLU A 67 -4.63 -3.04 5.14
CA GLU A 67 -3.28 -3.41 5.58
C GLU A 67 -2.46 -3.93 4.39
N PRO A 68 -1.48 -3.16 3.87
CA PRO A 68 -0.71 -3.55 2.70
C PRO A 68 0.00 -4.90 2.83
N THR A 69 0.51 -5.24 4.03
CA THR A 69 1.29 -6.47 4.24
C THR A 69 0.48 -7.76 4.11
N LEU A 70 -0.84 -7.67 4.05
CA LEU A 70 -1.73 -8.82 3.81
C LEU A 70 -1.93 -9.11 2.30
N ASN A 71 -1.37 -8.28 1.40
CA ASN A 71 -1.35 -8.58 -0.03
C ASN A 71 -0.15 -9.49 -0.36
N PRO A 72 -0.38 -10.73 -0.85
CA PRO A 72 0.72 -11.66 -1.18
C PRO A 72 1.64 -11.14 -2.30
N ASP A 73 1.11 -10.32 -3.19
CA ASP A 73 1.84 -9.79 -4.36
C ASP A 73 2.65 -8.54 -4.00
N LEU A 74 2.57 -8.04 -2.76
CA LEU A 74 3.30 -6.86 -2.30
C LEU A 74 4.80 -7.01 -2.50
N ALA A 75 5.37 -8.17 -2.13
CA ALA A 75 6.81 -8.40 -2.21
C ALA A 75 7.32 -8.35 -3.65
N GLU A 76 6.55 -8.90 -4.58
CA GLU A 76 6.89 -8.91 -6.00
C GLU A 76 6.88 -7.51 -6.61
N VAL A 77 5.82 -6.72 -6.32
CA VAL A 77 5.73 -5.34 -6.82
C VAL A 77 6.76 -4.43 -6.16
N ALA A 78 7.05 -4.63 -4.87
CA ALA A 78 8.10 -3.90 -4.17
C ALA A 78 9.50 -4.19 -4.74
N CYS A 79 9.79 -5.46 -5.04
CA CYS A 79 11.02 -5.86 -5.70
C CYS A 79 11.19 -5.15 -7.05
N PHE A 80 10.17 -5.19 -7.90
CA PHE A 80 10.18 -4.51 -9.20
C PHE A 80 10.40 -3.00 -9.06
N ALA A 81 9.62 -2.33 -8.20
CA ALA A 81 9.74 -0.89 -7.99
C ALA A 81 11.14 -0.48 -7.48
N HIS A 82 11.69 -1.25 -6.55
CA HIS A 82 12.98 -0.94 -5.95
C HIS A 82 14.16 -1.26 -6.87
N ARG A 83 14.18 -2.46 -7.46
CA ARG A 83 15.34 -2.95 -8.23
C ARG A 83 15.32 -2.47 -9.67
N ASP A 84 14.17 -2.50 -10.31
CA ASP A 84 14.07 -2.32 -11.76
C ASP A 84 13.79 -0.85 -12.10
N LEU A 85 13.01 -0.16 -11.27
CA LEU A 85 12.76 1.28 -11.42
C LEU A 85 13.68 2.15 -10.57
N GLY A 86 14.46 1.57 -9.65
CA GLY A 86 15.31 2.33 -8.74
C GLY A 86 14.54 3.22 -7.76
N ALA A 87 13.25 2.98 -7.55
CA ALA A 87 12.39 3.81 -6.73
C ALA A 87 12.50 3.45 -5.24
N TYR A 88 12.45 4.46 -4.37
CA TYR A 88 12.35 4.25 -2.93
C TYR A 88 10.96 3.73 -2.56
N THR A 89 10.89 2.56 -1.95
CA THR A 89 9.63 1.90 -1.63
C THR A 89 9.24 2.09 -0.17
N LYS A 90 7.95 2.29 0.09
CA LYS A 90 7.47 2.55 1.46
C LYS A 90 6.08 1.99 1.72
N LEU A 91 5.85 1.41 2.90
CA LEU A 91 4.48 1.27 3.41
C LEU A 91 4.01 2.66 3.83
N GLY A 92 3.11 3.26 3.05
CA GLY A 92 2.62 4.61 3.29
C GLY A 92 1.85 4.72 4.60
N HIS A 93 1.11 3.66 4.95
CA HIS A 93 0.46 3.42 6.24
C HIS A 93 0.39 1.92 6.50
N SER A 94 0.75 1.47 7.71
CA SER A 94 0.58 0.09 8.17
C SER A 94 0.25 0.07 9.67
N THR A 95 -0.43 -0.99 10.08
CA THR A 95 -0.63 -1.37 11.49
C THR A 95 0.66 -1.80 12.17
N GLY A 96 1.68 -2.22 11.40
CA GLY A 96 2.94 -2.75 11.93
C GLY A 96 2.83 -4.15 12.53
N TYR A 97 1.68 -4.83 12.39
CA TYR A 97 1.48 -6.18 12.91
C TYR A 97 2.37 -7.21 12.19
N ASN A 98 2.52 -7.05 10.87
CA ASN A 98 3.47 -7.83 10.08
C ASN A 98 4.69 -6.97 9.75
N LEU A 99 5.86 -7.60 9.67
CA LEU A 99 7.05 -6.94 9.14
C LEU A 99 6.88 -6.68 7.63
N PRO A 100 7.42 -5.57 7.11
CA PRO A 100 7.49 -5.35 5.67
C PRO A 100 8.28 -6.46 4.98
N PRO A 101 7.89 -6.89 3.76
CA PRO A 101 8.71 -7.81 2.98
C PRO A 101 10.01 -7.15 2.53
N ALA A 102 10.93 -7.95 1.99
CA ALA A 102 12.14 -7.44 1.34
C ALA A 102 11.81 -6.39 0.27
N HIS A 103 12.75 -5.46 0.02
CA HIS A 103 12.61 -4.36 -0.93
C HIS A 103 11.49 -3.37 -0.59
N VAL A 104 11.07 -3.31 0.67
CA VAL A 104 10.35 -2.17 1.25
C VAL A 104 11.30 -1.39 2.15
N ASP A 105 11.71 -0.21 1.72
CA ASP A 105 12.78 0.56 2.36
C ASP A 105 12.36 1.24 3.66
N ALA A 106 11.06 1.54 3.82
CA ALA A 106 10.52 2.11 5.05
C ALA A 106 9.04 1.80 5.27
N ALA A 107 8.57 2.05 6.48
CA ALA A 107 7.16 1.99 6.83
C ALA A 107 6.75 3.17 7.72
N SER A 108 5.57 3.75 7.45
CA SER A 108 4.86 4.56 8.45
C SER A 108 3.96 3.64 9.27
N VAL A 109 4.33 3.38 10.52
CA VAL A 109 3.52 2.57 11.44
C VAL A 109 2.58 3.47 12.24
N SER A 110 1.29 3.14 12.27
CA SER A 110 0.28 3.89 13.00
C SER A 110 -0.15 3.16 14.28
N LEU A 111 0.34 3.64 15.42
CA LEU A 111 -0.16 3.25 16.74
C LEU A 111 -1.36 4.14 17.12
N LYS A 112 -2.51 3.53 17.42
CA LYS A 112 -3.76 4.24 17.75
C LYS A 112 -3.96 4.39 19.26
N ALA A 113 -3.56 3.39 20.01
CA ALA A 113 -3.51 3.38 21.46
C ALA A 113 -2.31 2.54 21.89
N PHE A 114 -1.76 2.85 23.07
CA PHE A 114 -0.67 2.08 23.67
C PHE A 114 -1.20 0.91 24.53
N ASP A 115 -2.48 0.96 24.89
CA ASP A 115 -3.17 0.00 25.76
C ASP A 115 -4.34 -0.66 25.02
N GLU A 116 -4.52 -1.96 25.25
CA GLU A 116 -5.60 -2.75 24.65
C GLU A 116 -6.98 -2.28 25.09
N ALA A 117 -7.16 -1.82 26.33
CA ALA A 117 -8.46 -1.33 26.78
C ALA A 117 -8.87 -0.05 26.02
N LEU A 118 -7.90 0.79 25.66
CA LEU A 118 -8.09 1.97 24.82
C LEU A 118 -8.19 1.66 23.32
N HIS A 119 -7.63 0.54 22.84
CA HIS A 119 -7.65 0.15 21.43
C HIS A 119 -9.00 -0.48 20.99
N ARG A 120 -9.86 -0.89 21.94
CA ARG A 120 -11.16 -1.53 21.67
C ARG A 120 -12.17 -0.63 20.95
#